data_AF-A0AAN4Z4I8-F1
#
_entry.id   AF-A0AAN4Z4I8-F1
#
_cell.length_a   1.000
_cell.length_b   1.000
_cell.length_c   1.000
_cell.angle_alpha   90.00
_cell.angle_beta   90.00
_cell.angle_gamma   90.00
#
_symmetry.space_group_name_H-M   'P 1'
#
loop_
_entity.id
_entity.type
_entity.pdbx_description
1 polymer ?
#
loop_
_entity_poly.entity_id
_entity_poly.type
_entity_poly.pdbx_seq_one_letter_code
_entity_poly.pdbx_strand_id
1 'polypeptide(L)'
;MDEKERRKRRREKTGEEKDKKEEEERERRYVAMIKKIKKLKPRSPRDCKFIAGGIIEKDPNDPSHMVRVWRGVKDLNERSKSNKYHLIPILVVSATSQPVEGTKWVYEVLVGESESLRDSISASEL
;
A
#
# COMPACT_ATOMS: atom_id res chain seq x y z
N MET A 1 -51.36 54.54 9.60
CA MET A 1 -50.32 53.50 9.68
C MET A 1 -50.60 52.65 10.91
N ASP A 2 -51.03 51.42 10.70
CA ASP A 2 -51.54 50.56 11.78
C ASP A 2 -50.42 49.97 12.63
N GLU A 3 -50.65 49.88 13.95
CA GLU A 3 -49.66 49.38 14.91
C GLU A 3 -49.20 47.95 14.59
N LYS A 4 -50.06 47.15 13.94
CA LYS A 4 -49.74 45.80 13.44
C LYS A 4 -48.62 45.83 12.39
N GLU A 5 -48.59 46.83 11.51
CA GLU A 5 -47.61 46.95 10.44
C GLU A 5 -46.23 47.35 10.99
N ARG A 6 -46.20 48.21 12.02
CA ARG A 6 -44.96 48.55 12.75
C ARG A 6 -44.34 47.35 13.46
N ARG A 7 -45.16 46.46 14.03
CA ARG A 7 -44.69 45.22 14.69
C ARG A 7 -44.14 44.21 13.68
N LYS A 8 -44.74 44.11 12.49
CA LYS A 8 -44.26 43.24 11.40
C LYS A 8 -42.87 43.66 10.91
N ARG A 9 -42.68 44.95 10.61
CA ARG A 9 -41.38 45.50 10.18
C ARG A 9 -40.26 45.33 11.22
N ARG A 10 -40.59 45.39 12.53
CA ARG A 10 -39.61 45.13 13.60
C ARG A 10 -39.17 43.67 13.62
N ARG A 11 -40.10 42.72 13.41
CA ARG A 11 -39.81 41.28 13.34
C ARG A 11 -38.96 40.92 12.13
N GLU A 12 -39.30 41.48 10.96
CA GLU A 12 -38.53 41.30 9.72
C GLU A 12 -37.10 41.84 9.87
N LYS A 13 -36.93 43.05 10.42
CA LYS A 13 -35.59 43.60 10.71
C LYS A 13 -34.79 42.74 11.68
N THR A 14 -35.41 42.20 12.73
CA THR A 14 -34.72 41.25 13.62
C THR A 14 -34.44 39.89 12.99
N GLY A 15 -35.16 39.49 11.93
CA GLY A 15 -34.86 38.28 11.16
C GLY A 15 -33.63 38.51 10.27
N GLU A 16 -33.65 39.57 9.47
CA GLU A 16 -32.53 39.94 8.60
C GLU A 16 -31.22 40.17 9.38
N GLU A 17 -31.30 40.71 10.60
CA GLU A 17 -30.12 40.90 11.45
C GLU A 17 -29.58 39.58 12.03
N LYS A 18 -30.45 38.59 12.23
CA LYS A 18 -30.04 37.23 12.66
C LYS A 18 -29.36 36.49 11.51
N ASP A 19 -29.94 36.57 10.31
CA ASP A 19 -29.39 35.90 9.12
C ASP A 19 -27.99 36.44 8.78
N LYS A 20 -27.79 37.76 8.89
CA LYS A 20 -26.47 38.39 8.73
C LYS A 20 -25.46 37.94 9.77
N LYS A 21 -25.87 37.77 11.04
CA LYS A 21 -24.99 37.29 12.12
C LYS A 21 -24.58 35.83 11.90
N GLU A 22 -25.49 35.00 11.39
CA GLU A 22 -25.20 33.59 11.09
C GLU A 22 -24.25 33.44 9.90
N GLU A 23 -24.41 34.26 8.86
CA GLU A 23 -23.52 34.31 7.70
C GLU A 23 -22.10 34.76 8.10
N GLU A 24 -21.98 35.80 8.93
CA GLU A 24 -20.69 36.27 9.45
C GLU A 24 -20.00 35.20 10.31
N GLU A 25 -20.76 34.44 11.10
CA GLU A 25 -20.22 33.32 11.88
C GLU A 25 -19.71 32.19 10.97
N ARG A 26 -20.43 31.90 9.88
CA ARG A 26 -20.03 30.90 8.88
C ARG A 26 -18.72 31.31 8.19
N GLU A 27 -18.58 32.58 7.81
CA GLU A 27 -17.34 33.12 7.24
C GLU A 27 -16.18 33.03 8.23
N ARG A 28 -16.39 33.39 9.50
CA ARG A 28 -15.37 33.26 10.54
C ARG A 28 -14.90 31.82 10.71
N ARG A 29 -15.83 30.85 10.66
CA ARG A 29 -15.50 29.41 10.70
C ARG A 29 -14.68 28.98 9.48
N TYR A 30 -15.06 29.43 8.29
CA TYR A 30 -14.36 29.12 7.04
C TYR A 30 -12.93 29.70 7.02
N VAL A 31 -12.77 30.97 7.41
CA VAL A 31 -11.48 31.63 7.52
C VAL A 31 -10.60 30.94 8.58
N ALA A 32 -11.17 30.55 9.73
CA ALA A 32 -10.46 29.80 10.75
C ALA A 32 -10.00 28.42 10.24
N MET A 33 -10.83 27.72 9.47
CA MET A 33 -10.50 26.45 8.84
C MET A 33 -9.33 26.60 7.85
N ILE A 34 -9.37 27.60 6.96
CA ILE A 34 -8.28 27.89 6.02
C ILE A 34 -6.98 28.21 6.77
N LYS A 35 -7.06 29.03 7.83
CA LYS A 35 -5.89 29.38 8.64
C LYS A 35 -5.30 28.15 9.35
N LYS A 36 -6.15 27.20 9.77
CA LYS A 36 -5.73 25.91 10.34
C LYS A 36 -5.03 25.05 9.29
N ILE A 37 -5.59 24.94 8.08
CA ILE A 37 -4.99 24.20 6.96
C ILE A 37 -3.62 24.78 6.59
N LYS A 38 -3.49 26.12 6.49
CA LYS A 38 -2.20 26.77 6.18
C LYS A 38 -1.15 26.61 7.29
N LYS A 39 -1.57 26.43 8.54
CA LYS A 39 -0.67 26.14 9.68
C LYS A 39 -0.22 24.68 9.73
N LEU A 40 -0.97 23.76 9.14
CA LEU A 40 -0.48 22.42 8.88
C LEU A 40 0.61 22.58 7.82
N LYS A 41 1.88 22.51 8.24
CA LYS A 41 2.99 22.48 7.30
C LYS A 41 2.70 21.35 6.29
N PRO A 42 2.85 21.58 4.97
CA PRO A 42 2.87 20.45 4.05
C PRO A 42 3.92 19.48 4.58
N ARG A 43 3.53 18.19 4.71
CA ARG A 43 4.52 17.14 4.93
C ARG A 43 5.62 17.36 3.89
N SER A 44 6.85 17.41 4.35
CA SER A 44 7.95 17.72 3.45
C SER A 44 7.94 16.66 2.33
N PRO A 45 8.37 16.97 1.10
CA PRO A 45 8.50 15.94 0.05
C PRO A 45 9.41 14.76 0.45
N ARG A 46 10.15 14.88 1.57
CA ARG A 46 10.94 13.83 2.19
C ARG A 46 10.13 12.82 3.01
N ASP A 47 8.84 13.07 3.24
CA ASP A 47 7.92 12.16 3.93
C ASP A 47 7.20 11.22 2.96
N CYS A 48 7.33 11.44 1.64
CA CYS A 48 7.22 10.35 0.69
C CYS A 48 8.41 9.43 0.95
N LYS A 49 8.17 8.34 1.71
CA LYS A 49 9.12 7.24 1.84
C LYS A 49 9.44 6.72 0.43
N PHE A 50 10.47 7.27 -0.22
CA PHE A 50 11.22 6.52 -1.20
C PHE A 50 11.73 5.30 -0.45
N ILE A 51 11.20 4.12 -0.78
CA ILE A 51 11.86 2.90 -0.34
C ILE A 51 13.17 2.92 -1.10
N ALA A 52 14.26 3.28 -0.41
CA ALA A 52 15.58 3.28 -1.01
C ALA A 52 15.75 1.92 -1.72
N GLY A 53 16.23 1.93 -2.97
CA GLY A 53 16.44 0.74 -3.81
C GLY A 53 17.48 -0.25 -3.28
N GLY A 54 17.79 -0.19 -1.99
CA GLY A 54 18.73 -1.06 -1.31
C GLY A 54 18.17 -2.46 -1.11
N ILE A 55 19.09 -3.40 -0.92
CA ILE A 55 18.77 -4.78 -0.58
C ILE A 55 18.30 -4.80 0.87
N ILE A 56 17.13 -5.41 1.11
CA ILE A 56 16.52 -5.58 2.42
C ILE A 56 16.49 -7.07 2.72
N GLU A 57 17.23 -7.48 3.75
CA GLU A 57 17.20 -8.84 4.30
C GLU A 57 15.81 -9.15 4.89
N LYS A 58 15.35 -10.37 4.66
CA LYS A 58 14.06 -10.89 5.13
C LYS A 58 14.30 -12.19 5.90
N ASP A 59 13.39 -12.49 6.82
CA ASP A 59 13.45 -13.72 7.60
C ASP A 59 13.24 -14.92 6.66
N PRO A 60 14.22 -15.84 6.53
CA PRO A 60 14.09 -16.98 5.63
C PRO A 60 13.02 -18.00 6.06
N ASN A 61 12.57 -17.96 7.32
CA ASN A 61 11.60 -18.91 7.85
C ASN A 61 10.14 -18.59 7.52
N ASP A 62 9.85 -17.45 6.86
CA ASP A 62 8.48 -17.14 6.43
C ASP A 62 8.03 -18.11 5.32
N PRO A 63 6.92 -18.86 5.52
CA PRO A 63 6.39 -19.81 4.53
C PRO A 63 6.05 -19.14 3.18
N SER A 64 5.81 -17.83 3.16
CA SER A 64 5.56 -17.05 1.95
C SER A 64 6.74 -17.06 0.97
N HIS A 65 7.97 -17.22 1.47
CA HIS A 65 9.16 -17.34 0.63
C HIS A 65 9.22 -18.68 -0.07
N MET A 66 8.82 -19.76 0.61
CA MET A 66 8.81 -21.10 0.05
C MET A 66 7.94 -21.19 -1.21
N VAL A 67 6.76 -20.57 -1.21
CA VAL A 67 5.86 -20.52 -2.38
C VAL A 67 6.53 -19.86 -3.59
N ARG A 68 7.31 -18.80 -3.36
CA ARG A 68 8.02 -18.07 -4.43
C ARG A 68 9.21 -18.85 -4.95
N VAL A 69 9.91 -19.53 -4.04
CA VAL A 69 11.01 -20.43 -4.36
C VAL A 69 10.52 -21.61 -5.20
N TRP A 70 9.38 -22.21 -4.85
CA TRP A 70 8.76 -23.28 -5.64
C TRP A 70 8.50 -22.89 -7.08
N ARG A 71 8.01 -21.67 -7.32
CA ARG A 71 7.85 -21.12 -8.67
C ARG A 71 9.19 -21.04 -9.41
N GLY A 72 10.25 -20.57 -8.75
CA GLY A 72 11.59 -20.52 -9.33
C GLY A 72 12.21 -21.88 -9.59
N VAL A 73 12.01 -22.86 -8.71
CA VAL A 73 12.50 -24.23 -8.89
C VAL A 73 11.74 -24.94 -10.01
N LYS A 74 10.44 -24.68 -10.17
CA LYS A 74 9.68 -25.15 -11.33
C LYS A 74 10.29 -24.65 -12.65
N ASP A 75 10.53 -23.35 -12.76
CA ASP A 75 11.18 -22.76 -13.94
C ASP A 75 12.59 -23.35 -14.15
N LEU A 76 13.33 -23.62 -13.07
CA LEU A 76 14.65 -24.24 -13.11
C LEU A 76 14.59 -25.68 -13.64
N ASN A 77 13.64 -26.49 -13.15
CA ASN A 77 13.41 -27.85 -13.61
C ASN A 77 13.03 -27.86 -15.08
N GLU A 78 12.18 -26.92 -15.53
CA GLU A 78 11.78 -26.80 -16.93
C GLU A 78 12.94 -26.40 -17.85
N ARG A 79 13.83 -25.51 -17.40
CA ARG A 79 14.94 -25.01 -18.23
C ARG A 79 16.18 -25.90 -18.25
N SER A 80 16.43 -26.67 -17.19
CA SER A 80 17.66 -27.44 -17.03
C SER A 80 17.58 -28.78 -17.77
N LYS A 81 18.32 -28.94 -18.88
CA LYS A 81 18.32 -30.18 -19.68
C LYS A 81 19.26 -31.28 -19.15
N SER A 82 20.08 -30.99 -18.15
CA SER A 82 21.14 -31.88 -17.67
C SER A 82 20.67 -32.91 -16.65
N ASN A 83 19.60 -32.60 -15.91
CA ASN A 83 19.19 -33.40 -14.75
C ASN A 83 18.01 -34.29 -15.14
N LYS A 84 18.16 -35.60 -14.90
CA LYS A 84 17.14 -36.61 -15.20
C LYS A 84 15.99 -36.62 -14.17
N TYR A 85 16.29 -36.12 -12.97
CA TYR A 85 15.41 -36.09 -11.82
C TYR A 85 14.96 -34.65 -11.52
N HIS A 86 13.77 -34.52 -10.92
CA HIS A 86 13.26 -33.22 -10.52
C HIS A 86 13.97 -32.70 -9.27
N LEU A 87 14.20 -31.39 -9.20
CA LEU A 87 14.70 -30.73 -8.01
C LEU A 87 13.53 -30.25 -7.15
N ILE A 88 13.66 -30.42 -5.84
CA ILE A 88 12.67 -29.99 -4.84
C ILE A 88 13.37 -29.04 -3.86
N PRO A 89 12.82 -27.84 -3.59
CA PRO A 89 13.36 -26.98 -2.55
C PRO A 89 13.07 -27.57 -1.16
N ILE A 90 14.10 -27.70 -0.33
CA ILE A 90 13.99 -28.21 1.05
C ILE A 90 13.94 -27.04 2.03
N LEU A 91 14.88 -26.10 1.90
CA LEU A 91 15.06 -25.03 2.86
C LEU A 91 15.51 -23.74 2.18
N VAL A 92 14.93 -22.62 2.60
CA VAL A 92 15.42 -21.28 2.26
C VAL A 92 16.49 -20.90 3.27
N VAL A 93 17.71 -20.65 2.82
CA VAL A 93 18.84 -20.29 3.69
C VAL A 93 18.88 -18.77 3.89
N SER A 94 18.66 -18.01 2.82
CA SER A 94 18.62 -16.56 2.87
C SER A 94 17.57 -16.01 1.92
N ALA A 95 16.96 -14.90 2.33
CA ALA A 95 15.96 -14.20 1.54
C ALA A 95 16.26 -12.70 1.56
N THR A 96 16.41 -12.11 0.38
CA THR A 96 16.58 -10.66 0.24
C THR A 96 15.60 -10.10 -0.78
N SER A 97 15.18 -8.86 -0.54
CA SER A 97 14.23 -8.14 -1.37
C SER A 97 14.78 -6.78 -1.77
N GLN A 98 14.57 -6.39 -3.02
CA GLN A 98 14.98 -5.09 -3.54
C GLN A 98 13.81 -4.45 -4.28
N PRO A 99 13.38 -3.23 -3.89
CA PRO A 99 12.35 -2.49 -4.60
C PRO A 99 12.95 -1.89 -5.88
N VAL A 100 12.31 -2.18 -7.01
CA VAL A 100 12.65 -1.72 -8.37
C VAL A 100 11.35 -1.27 -9.07
N GLU A 101 11.20 -1.42 -10.39
CA GLU A 101 9.89 -1.39 -11.07
C GLU A 101 9.07 -2.66 -10.72
N GLY A 102 8.86 -2.90 -9.43
CA GLY A 102 8.39 -4.15 -8.85
C GLY A 102 9.20 -4.53 -7.62
N THR A 103 9.23 -5.81 -7.27
CA THR A 103 10.10 -6.31 -6.21
C THR A 103 10.95 -7.45 -6.74
N LYS A 104 12.27 -7.23 -6.79
CA LYS A 104 13.23 -8.28 -7.09
C LYS A 104 13.49 -9.06 -5.80
N TRP A 105 13.36 -10.37 -5.89
CA TRP A 105 13.67 -11.28 -4.80
C TRP A 105 14.89 -12.11 -5.16
N VAL A 106 15.80 -12.26 -4.21
CA VAL A 106 16.97 -13.12 -4.33
C VAL A 106 16.94 -14.09 -3.16
N TYR A 107 16.95 -15.39 -3.49
CA TYR A 107 16.89 -16.48 -2.53
C TYR A 107 18.11 -17.37 -2.69
N GLU A 108 18.70 -17.77 -1.58
CA GLU A 108 19.61 -18.91 -1.54
C GLU A 108 18.84 -20.08 -0.93
N VAL A 109 18.81 -21.19 -1.66
CA VAL A 109 17.92 -22.31 -1.38
C VAL A 109 18.71 -23.61 -1.46
N LEU A 110 18.49 -24.48 -0.48
CA LEU A 110 18.92 -25.86 -0.54
C LEU A 110 17.89 -26.68 -1.32
N VAL A 111 18.35 -27.30 -2.39
CA VAL A 111 17.54 -28.18 -3.23
C VAL A 111 17.97 -29.62 -3.05
N GLY A 112 16.99 -30.52 -3.00
CA GLY A 112 17.19 -31.97 -3.05
C GLY A 112 16.80 -32.51 -4.41
N GLU A 113 17.49 -33.56 -4.85
CA GLU A 113 17.05 -34.36 -6.00
C GLU A 113 15.98 -35.35 -5.54
N SER A 114 14.87 -35.42 -6.28
CA SER A 114 13.83 -36.43 -6.04
C SER A 114 14.13 -37.72 -6.80
N GLU A 115 13.40 -38.77 -6.49
CA GLU A 115 13.42 -40.02 -7.29
C GLU A 115 12.49 -39.94 -8.52
N SER A 116 11.76 -38.83 -8.70
CA SER A 116 10.81 -38.67 -9.81
C SER A 116 11.54 -38.30 -11.10
N LEU A 117 11.31 -39.12 -12.13
CA LEU A 117 11.82 -38.87 -13.47
C LEU A 117 11.09 -37.68 -14.10
N ARG A 118 11.85 -36.85 -14.80
CA ARG A 118 11.31 -35.66 -15.44
C ARG A 118 10.27 -35.96 -16.53
N ASP A 119 10.47 -37.05 -17.27
CA ASP A 119 9.61 -37.42 -18.40
C ASP A 119 8.32 -38.14 -17.98
N SER A 120 8.23 -38.58 -16.71
CA SER A 120 7.04 -39.33 -16.23
C SER A 120 5.93 -38.45 -15.68
N ILE A 121 6.26 -37.27 -15.14
CA ILE A 121 5.32 -36.39 -14.43
C ILE A 121 5.66 -34.94 -14.78
N SER A 122 4.65 -34.16 -15.18
CA SER A 122 4.84 -32.76 -15.53
C SER A 122 5.20 -31.92 -14.30
N ALA A 123 6.03 -30.88 -14.44
CA ALA A 123 6.39 -29.99 -13.33
C ALA A 123 5.19 -29.19 -12.75
N SER A 124 4.02 -29.30 -13.37
CA SER A 124 2.73 -28.80 -12.91
C SER A 124 2.01 -29.71 -11.90
N GLU A 125 2.41 -30.97 -11.82
CA GLU A 125 1.81 -32.00 -10.95
C GLU A 125 2.67 -32.30 -9.71
N LEU A 126 3.81 -31.61 -9.57
CA LEU A 126 4.66 -31.54 -8.37
C LEU A 126 4.37 -30.25 -7.60
#